data_AF-A0A1C6PUH7-F1
#
_entry.id   AF-A0A1C6PUH7-F1
#
_cell.length_a   1.000
_cell.length_b   1.000
_cell.length_c   1.000
_cell.angle_alpha   90.00
_cell.angle_beta   90.00
_cell.angle_gamma   90.00
#
_symmetry.space_group_name_H-M   'P 1'
#
loop_
_entity.id
_entity.type
_entity.pdbx_description
1 polymer ?
#
loop_
_entity_poly.entity_id
_entity_poly.type
_entity_poly.pdbx_seq_one_letter_code
_entity_poly.pdbx_strand_id
1 'polypeptide(L)'
;MEESAVCEPPPEGNAARPTVPPCRDGSSPRADTDEDAGRDAHEDAGRDPHRELAQLRRAMRTRPTIDQACGVLMATFGLSPRSAWQVLVATSQNTNTKLHSLADELVGNAGGGPLSTDVRHRLAEAVARAKAGTAAPEATP
;
A
#
# COMPACT_ATOMS: atom_id res chain seq x y z
N MET A 1 7.85 42.79 -31.94
CA MET A 1 9.14 42.50 -31.29
C MET A 1 8.89 41.33 -30.37
N GLU A 2 9.04 40.15 -30.95
CA GLU A 2 9.04 38.87 -30.24
C GLU A 2 10.31 38.74 -29.38
N GLU A 3 10.21 37.83 -28.40
CA GLU A 3 11.18 36.79 -28.05
C GLU A 3 11.68 36.78 -26.58
N SER A 4 11.87 35.54 -26.11
CA SER A 4 12.60 35.07 -24.92
C SER A 4 11.83 34.97 -23.59
N ALA A 5 11.74 33.82 -22.92
CA ALA A 5 12.15 32.46 -23.23
C ALA A 5 11.36 31.51 -22.31
N VAL A 6 10.59 30.60 -22.90
CA VAL A 6 10.03 29.43 -22.21
C VAL A 6 11.18 28.44 -22.02
N CYS A 7 11.50 28.10 -20.77
CA CYS A 7 12.40 27.01 -20.45
C CYS A 7 11.54 25.76 -20.20
N GLU A 8 11.35 24.95 -21.24
CA GLU A 8 10.75 23.62 -21.14
C GLU A 8 11.87 22.58 -20.97
N PRO A 9 11.84 21.70 -19.95
CA PRO A 9 12.80 20.60 -19.82
C PRO A 9 12.40 19.38 -20.69
N PRO A 10 13.38 18.56 -21.13
CA PRO A 10 13.20 17.54 -22.15
C PRO A 10 12.47 16.26 -21.67
N PRO A 11 11.93 15.45 -22.61
CA PRO A 11 11.33 14.17 -22.32
C PRO A 11 12.39 13.04 -22.30
N GLU A 12 12.53 12.38 -21.16
CA GLU A 12 13.22 11.09 -21.03
C GLU A 12 12.15 10.06 -20.66
N GLY A 13 11.96 8.93 -21.34
CA GLY A 13 12.98 8.00 -21.81
C GLY A 13 12.60 6.62 -21.24
N ASN A 14 11.89 5.84 -22.05
CA ASN A 14 11.33 4.51 -21.82
C ASN A 14 12.24 3.53 -21.03
N ALA A 15 11.68 2.80 -20.06
CA ALA A 15 12.24 1.54 -19.57
C ALA A 15 11.14 0.50 -19.24
N ALA A 16 10.90 -0.35 -20.24
CA ALA A 16 10.70 -1.80 -20.15
C ALA A 16 9.67 -2.37 -19.16
N ARG A 17 8.52 -2.77 -19.71
CA ARG A 17 7.59 -3.75 -19.13
C ARG A 17 8.29 -5.12 -19.06
N PRO A 18 8.23 -5.88 -17.95
CA PRO A 18 8.67 -7.27 -17.96
C PRO A 18 7.64 -8.14 -18.71
N THR A 19 8.01 -8.62 -19.89
CA THR A 19 7.29 -9.65 -20.64
C THR A 19 7.64 -11.02 -20.06
N VAL A 20 6.64 -11.71 -19.50
CA VAL A 20 6.78 -13.09 -19.01
C VAL A 20 6.77 -14.04 -20.21
N PRO A 21 7.74 -14.96 -20.37
CA PRO A 21 7.70 -15.97 -21.43
C PRO A 21 6.64 -17.04 -21.13
N PRO A 22 5.93 -17.61 -22.13
CA PRO A 22 5.07 -18.76 -21.92
C PRO A 22 5.93 -20.01 -21.66
N CYS A 23 5.65 -20.71 -20.56
CA CYS A 23 6.22 -22.02 -20.27
C CYS A 23 5.77 -23.01 -21.36
N ARG A 24 6.75 -23.65 -22.00
CA ARG A 24 6.55 -24.60 -23.10
C ARG A 24 6.02 -25.95 -22.60
N ASP A 25 5.06 -26.48 -23.32
CA ASP A 25 4.62 -27.88 -23.27
C ASP A 25 5.78 -28.85 -23.52
N GLY A 26 5.84 -29.92 -22.73
CA GLY A 26 6.78 -31.03 -22.90
C GLY A 26 6.18 -32.32 -22.34
N SER A 27 5.89 -33.25 -23.25
CA SER A 27 5.25 -34.55 -23.02
C SER A 27 5.99 -35.48 -22.04
N SER A 28 5.19 -36.39 -21.47
CA SER A 28 5.54 -37.52 -20.60
C SER A 28 6.71 -38.41 -21.05
N PRO A 29 7.28 -39.14 -20.09
CA PRO A 29 7.50 -40.57 -20.23
C PRO A 29 6.80 -41.39 -19.14
N ARG A 30 6.17 -42.49 -19.54
CA ARG A 30 5.69 -43.55 -18.64
C ARG A 30 6.88 -44.29 -18.05
N ALA A 31 6.87 -44.49 -16.74
CA ALA A 31 7.67 -45.51 -16.07
C ALA A 31 6.77 -46.15 -15.01
N ASP A 32 6.33 -47.38 -15.32
CA ASP A 32 5.75 -48.29 -14.36
C ASP A 32 6.83 -48.66 -13.33
N THR A 33 6.55 -48.45 -12.06
CA THR A 33 7.29 -49.09 -10.97
C THR A 33 6.31 -49.34 -9.84
N ASP A 34 5.75 -50.54 -9.85
CA ASP A 34 5.14 -51.16 -8.68
C ASP A 34 6.25 -51.41 -7.65
N GLU A 35 6.32 -50.60 -6.59
CA GLU A 35 6.98 -51.00 -5.35
C GLU A 35 6.12 -50.65 -4.13
N ASP A 36 5.81 -51.73 -3.42
CA ASP A 36 5.09 -51.90 -2.16
C ASP A 36 5.58 -50.97 -1.05
N ALA A 37 4.67 -50.18 -0.47
CA ALA A 37 4.94 -49.37 0.72
C ALA A 37 3.73 -49.36 1.66
N GLY A 38 3.59 -50.44 2.43
CA GLY A 38 2.92 -50.37 3.71
C GLY A 38 3.85 -49.76 4.76
N ARG A 39 3.58 -48.52 5.20
CA ARG A 39 3.77 -48.08 6.59
C ARG A 39 3.08 -46.75 6.86
N ASP A 40 2.15 -46.75 7.81
CA ASP A 40 1.56 -45.55 8.39
C ASP A 40 2.64 -44.59 8.90
N ALA A 41 2.71 -43.41 8.29
CA ALA A 41 3.29 -42.24 8.90
C ALA A 41 2.30 -41.09 8.69
N HIS A 42 1.60 -40.75 9.76
CA HIS A 42 0.81 -39.53 9.86
C HIS A 42 1.69 -38.33 9.49
N GLU A 43 1.56 -37.79 8.27
CA GLU A 43 2.05 -36.46 7.96
C GLU A 43 1.05 -35.43 8.50
N ASP A 44 1.04 -35.28 9.83
CA ASP A 44 0.57 -34.07 10.52
C ASP A 44 1.59 -32.93 10.32
N ALA A 45 2.04 -32.73 9.08
CA ALA A 45 3.03 -31.72 8.69
C ALA A 45 2.36 -30.43 8.17
N GLY A 46 1.07 -30.25 8.49
CA GLY A 46 0.27 -29.10 8.06
C GLY A 46 0.22 -27.95 9.07
N ARG A 47 0.61 -28.19 10.33
CA ARG A 47 0.46 -27.24 11.44
C ARG A 47 1.78 -27.05 12.16
N ASP A 48 2.79 -26.56 11.46
CA ASP A 48 3.94 -25.95 12.15
C ASP A 48 3.54 -24.53 12.57
N PRO A 49 3.28 -24.28 13.87
CA PRO A 49 2.89 -22.96 14.35
C PRO A 49 3.95 -21.89 14.03
N HIS A 50 5.21 -22.28 13.85
CA HIS A 50 6.29 -21.37 13.47
C HIS A 50 6.17 -20.91 12.01
N ARG A 51 5.70 -21.78 11.11
CA ARG A 51 5.43 -21.44 9.71
C ARG A 51 4.21 -20.53 9.58
N GLU A 52 3.15 -20.79 10.33
CA GLU A 52 1.97 -19.92 10.43
C GLU A 52 2.34 -18.56 11.03
N LEU A 53 3.12 -18.53 12.12
CA LEU A 53 3.64 -17.29 12.70
C LEU A 53 4.53 -16.54 11.72
N ALA A 54 5.34 -17.21 10.91
CA ALA A 54 6.17 -16.56 9.90
C ALA A 54 5.32 -15.96 8.76
N GLN A 55 4.30 -16.67 8.30
CA GLN A 55 3.36 -16.18 7.28
C GLN A 55 2.52 -15.01 7.79
N LEU A 56 2.01 -15.10 9.03
CA LEU A 56 1.29 -14.01 9.68
C LEU A 56 2.21 -12.81 9.95
N ARG A 57 3.41 -13.03 10.49
CA ARG A 57 4.42 -11.96 10.65
C ARG A 57 4.80 -11.34 9.31
N ARG A 58 4.84 -12.12 8.22
CA ARG A 58 5.08 -11.61 6.88
C ARG A 58 3.91 -10.76 6.37
N ALA A 59 2.68 -11.21 6.58
CA ALA A 59 1.46 -10.46 6.23
C ALA A 59 1.30 -9.17 7.08
N MET A 60 1.66 -9.21 8.36
CA MET A 60 1.66 -8.04 9.24
C MET A 60 2.80 -7.07 8.90
N ARG A 61 3.96 -7.58 8.45
CA ARG A 61 5.08 -6.77 7.96
C ARG A 61 4.78 -6.02 6.65
N THR A 62 3.72 -6.38 5.93
CA THR A 62 3.41 -5.79 4.61
C THR A 62 2.58 -4.50 4.64
N ARG A 63 2.10 -4.01 5.79
CA ARG A 63 1.35 -2.73 5.88
C ARG A 63 1.71 -1.72 7.00
N PRO A 64 2.91 -1.67 7.61
CA PRO A 64 3.11 -0.86 8.82
C PRO A 64 2.97 0.64 8.59
N THR A 65 3.51 1.18 7.50
CA THR A 65 3.59 2.63 7.32
C THR A 65 2.23 3.27 7.04
N ILE A 66 1.40 2.63 6.20
CA ILE A 66 0.09 3.20 5.85
C ILE A 66 -0.82 3.22 7.08
N ASP A 67 -0.82 2.14 7.86
CA ASP A 67 -1.60 2.07 9.09
C ASP A 67 -1.10 3.07 10.14
N GLN A 68 0.23 3.30 10.24
CA GLN A 68 0.82 4.35 11.07
C GLN A 68 0.40 5.75 10.62
N ALA A 69 0.42 6.02 9.31
CA ALA A 69 -0.03 7.30 8.77
C ALA A 69 -1.52 7.54 9.06
N CYS A 70 -2.36 6.52 8.94
CA CYS A 70 -3.75 6.59 9.38
C CYS A 70 -3.85 6.93 10.88
N GLY A 71 -3.04 6.29 11.73
CA GLY A 71 -2.96 6.60 13.15
C GLY A 71 -2.56 8.06 13.44
N VAL A 72 -1.56 8.59 12.73
CA VAL A 72 -1.16 10.01 12.81
C VAL A 72 -2.33 10.93 12.43
N LEU A 73 -3.03 10.64 11.34
CA LEU A 73 -4.19 11.45 10.91
C LEU A 73 -5.33 11.40 11.94
N MET A 74 -5.57 10.24 12.55
CA MET A 74 -6.56 10.10 13.63
C MET A 74 -6.17 10.94 14.85
N ALA A 75 -4.92 10.84 15.31
CA ALA A 75 -4.44 11.56 16.50
C ALA A 75 -4.40 13.08 16.29
N THR A 76 -3.92 13.54 15.14
CA THR A 76 -3.74 14.96 14.86
C THR A 76 -5.07 15.66 14.54
N PHE A 77 -5.96 14.99 13.81
CA PHE A 77 -7.18 15.63 13.29
C PHE A 77 -8.47 15.12 13.93
N GLY A 78 -8.42 14.12 14.82
CA GLY A 78 -9.61 13.55 15.45
C GLY A 78 -10.50 12.80 14.45
N LEU A 79 -9.90 12.17 13.44
CA LEU A 79 -10.63 11.45 12.40
C LEU A 79 -10.94 10.00 12.84
N SER A 80 -12.03 9.45 12.31
CA SER A 80 -12.28 8.01 12.39
C SER A 80 -11.26 7.23 11.53
N PRO A 81 -11.01 5.93 11.80
CA PRO A 81 -10.13 5.11 10.98
C PRO A 81 -10.53 5.12 9.49
N ARG A 82 -11.83 5.07 9.22
CA ARG A 82 -12.37 5.10 7.85
C ARG A 82 -12.12 6.44 7.18
N SER A 83 -12.34 7.54 7.89
CA SER A 83 -12.10 8.90 7.38
C SER A 83 -10.61 9.16 7.15
N ALA A 84 -9.73 8.69 8.04
CA ALA A 84 -8.28 8.82 7.89
C ALA A 84 -7.76 8.10 6.64
N TRP A 85 -8.22 6.88 6.39
CA TRP A 85 -7.91 6.14 5.16
C TRP A 85 -8.39 6.89 3.91
N GLN A 86 -9.63 7.39 3.92
CA GLN A 86 -10.19 8.13 2.78
C GLN A 86 -9.42 9.41 2.48
N VAL A 87 -9.00 10.15 3.52
CA VAL A 87 -8.16 11.35 3.39
C VAL A 87 -6.82 11.00 2.73
N LEU A 88 -6.19 9.92 3.18
CA LEU A 88 -4.90 9.47 2.64
C LEU A 88 -5.02 9.10 1.15
N VAL A 89 -6.05 8.34 0.78
CA VAL A 89 -6.33 7.95 -0.61
C VAL A 89 -6.66 9.16 -1.47
N ALA A 90 -7.52 10.07 -1.00
CA ALA A 90 -7.90 11.28 -1.74
C ALA A 90 -6.70 12.20 -1.98
N THR A 91 -5.82 12.32 -0.98
CA THR A 91 -4.59 13.11 -1.10
C THR A 91 -3.64 12.47 -2.12
N SER A 92 -3.41 11.15 -2.02
CA SER A 92 -2.57 10.39 -2.96
C SER A 92 -3.04 10.50 -4.41
N GLN A 93 -4.35 10.41 -4.65
CA GLN A 93 -4.93 10.55 -5.98
C GLN A 93 -4.77 11.97 -6.54
N ASN A 94 -4.94 12.99 -5.69
CA ASN A 94 -4.86 14.38 -6.10
C ASN A 94 -3.41 14.86 -6.33
N THR A 95 -2.46 14.32 -5.56
CA THR A 95 -1.02 14.61 -5.75
C THR A 95 -0.34 13.65 -6.71
N ASN A 96 -1.07 12.69 -7.29
CA ASN A 96 -0.55 11.59 -8.11
C ASN A 96 0.68 10.90 -7.48
N THR A 97 0.71 10.82 -6.16
CA THR A 97 1.82 10.25 -5.39
C THR A 97 1.42 8.85 -4.94
N LYS A 98 2.36 7.90 -4.96
CA LYS A 98 2.11 6.55 -4.45
C LYS A 98 1.69 6.62 -2.98
N LEU A 99 0.60 5.94 -2.62
CA LEU A 99 0.02 5.95 -1.26
C LEU A 99 1.06 5.63 -0.17
N HIS A 100 1.97 4.69 -0.44
CA HIS A 100 3.05 4.34 0.47
C HIS A 100 4.03 5.50 0.70
N SER A 101 4.45 6.18 -0.37
CA SER A 101 5.38 7.31 -0.27
C SER A 101 4.75 8.48 0.48
N LEU A 102 3.45 8.74 0.25
CA LEU A 102 2.69 9.73 1.03
C LEU A 102 2.61 9.34 2.52
N ALA A 103 2.40 8.06 2.82
CA ALA A 103 2.38 7.57 4.19
C ALA A 103 3.74 7.72 4.88
N ASP A 104 4.85 7.43 4.20
CA ASP A 104 6.19 7.63 4.75
C ASP A 104 6.45 9.12 5.06
N GLU A 105 6.04 10.01 4.18
CA GLU A 105 6.17 11.46 4.36
C GLU A 105 5.39 11.94 5.59
N LEU A 106 4.16 11.45 5.76
CA LEU A 106 3.29 11.78 6.90
C LEU A 106 3.85 11.26 8.23
N VAL A 107 4.34 10.03 8.25
CA VAL A 107 4.96 9.45 9.45
C VAL A 107 6.27 10.17 9.78
N GLY A 108 7.09 10.48 8.78
CA GLY A 108 8.31 11.29 8.93
C GLY A 108 8.02 12.69 9.47
N ASN A 109 6.91 13.31 9.04
CA ASN A 109 6.48 14.60 9.56
C ASN A 109 6.02 14.59 11.00
N ALA A 110 5.31 13.55 11.42
CA ALA A 110 4.96 13.35 12.83
C ALA A 110 6.22 13.26 13.71
N GLY A 111 7.34 12.77 13.16
CA GLY A 111 8.66 12.77 13.79
C GLY A 111 9.44 14.09 13.70
N GLY A 112 8.84 15.18 13.19
CA GLY A 112 9.48 16.49 13.04
C GLY A 112 10.14 16.74 11.68
N GLY A 113 10.00 15.83 10.72
CA GLY A 113 10.51 16.01 9.34
C GLY A 113 9.67 16.99 8.52
N PRO A 114 10.24 17.59 7.45
CA PRO A 114 9.51 18.47 6.56
C PRO A 114 8.56 17.66 5.65
N LEU A 115 7.31 18.14 5.51
CA LEU A 115 6.41 17.74 4.40
C LEU A 115 6.63 18.65 3.18
N SER A 116 6.28 18.15 2.00
CA SER A 116 6.07 18.96 0.81
C SER A 116 4.89 19.92 0.99
N THR A 117 5.00 21.13 0.44
CA THR A 117 3.95 22.16 0.53
C THR A 117 2.67 21.73 -0.16
N ASP A 118 2.78 21.08 -1.32
CA ASP A 118 1.62 20.58 -2.07
C ASP A 118 0.87 19.52 -1.29
N VAL A 119 1.59 18.57 -0.69
CA VAL A 119 1.02 17.50 0.13
C VAL A 119 0.30 18.09 1.35
N ARG A 120 0.90 19.05 2.05
CA ARG A 120 0.25 19.74 3.18
C ARG A 120 -1.06 20.40 2.78
N HIS A 121 -1.04 21.16 1.69
CA HIS A 121 -2.22 21.88 1.22
C HIS A 121 -3.35 20.92 0.87
N ARG A 122 -3.06 19.88 0.06
CA ARG A 122 -4.06 18.89 -0.35
C ARG A 122 -4.57 18.06 0.83
N LEU A 123 -3.71 17.73 1.78
CA LEU A 123 -4.11 17.04 3.00
C LEU A 123 -5.07 17.90 3.83
N ALA A 124 -4.77 19.18 4.03
CA ALA A 124 -5.64 20.09 4.77
C ALA A 124 -7.03 20.19 4.12
N GLU A 125 -7.10 20.33 2.79
CA GLU A 125 -8.35 20.32 2.05
C GLU A 125 -9.12 19.00 2.23
N ALA A 126 -8.44 17.86 2.14
CA ALA A 126 -9.05 16.54 2.28
C ALA A 126 -9.58 16.30 3.70
N VAL A 127 -8.83 16.71 4.73
CA VAL A 127 -9.25 16.65 6.13
C VAL A 127 -10.48 17.53 6.38
N ALA A 128 -10.49 18.76 5.85
CA ALA A 128 -11.65 19.65 5.98
C ALA A 128 -12.92 19.04 5.39
N ARG A 129 -12.82 18.44 4.20
CA ARG A 129 -13.94 17.70 3.58
C ARG A 129 -14.38 16.49 4.43
N ALA A 130 -13.43 15.72 4.95
CA ALA A 130 -13.73 14.56 5.79
C ALA A 130 -14.41 14.96 7.11
N LYS A 131 -14.00 16.08 7.71
CA LYS A 131 -14.66 16.64 8.90
C LYS A 131 -16.07 17.14 8.60
N ALA A 132 -16.27 17.82 7.48
CA ALA A 132 -17.61 18.23 7.05
C ALA A 132 -18.54 17.04 6.82
N GLY A 133 -18.02 15.91 6.32
CA GLY A 133 -18.77 14.65 6.18
C GLY A 133 -18.98 13.87 7.49
N THR A 134 -18.16 14.11 8.52
CA THR A 134 -18.27 13.47 9.84
C THR A 134 -19.10 14.29 10.83
N ALA A 135 -19.24 15.61 10.60
CA ALA A 135 -20.00 16.55 11.42
C ALA A 135 -21.54 16.38 11.35
N ALA A 136 -22.02 15.28 10.76
CA ALA A 136 -23.39 14.84 10.92
C ALA A 136 -23.47 13.58 11.82
N PRO A 137 -23.28 13.71 13.15
CA PRO A 137 -23.92 12.82 14.10
C PRO A 137 -25.29 13.41 14.48
N GLU A 138 -26.33 12.90 13.82
CA GLU A 138 -27.64 12.56 14.38
C GLU A 138 -28.06 13.36 15.63
N ALA A 139 -28.66 14.52 15.40
CA ALA A 139 -29.54 15.16 16.37
C ALA A 139 -30.98 14.72 16.07
N THR A 140 -31.59 13.87 16.90
CA THR A 140 -33.00 14.03 17.35
C THR A 140 -33.34 13.08 18.52
N PRO A 141 -34.36 13.45 19.34
CA PRO A 141 -34.54 13.09 20.75
C PRO A 141 -35.22 11.73 21.03
#